data_AF-A0A4Y2G823-F1
#
_entry.id   AF-A0A4Y2G823-F1
#
_cell.length_a   1.000
_cell.length_b   1.000
_cell.length_c   1.000
_cell.angle_alpha   90.00
_cell.angle_beta   90.00
_cell.angle_gamma   90.00
#
_symmetry.space_group_name_H-M   'P 1'
#
loop_
_entity.id
_entity.type
_entity.pdbx_description
1 polymer ?
#
loop_
_entity_poly.entity_id
_entity_poly.type
_entity_poly.pdbx_seq_one_letter_code
_entity_poly.pdbx_strand_id
1 'polypeptide(L)'
;MCLLKLLNEFEVFTLLFDESLNKATQSKQMDIHVRYWRDGDQEVKTRYLTSIFLGHSEVDKILAAFYSAVQKLKLSKLLHVSTDRPFVNWKFYELLQNNLKNQHNFQILCIGSCGLHILNNSFKHGEKATNWNINSILSSLYSLFKDAPVRREDLMKLSSSEKFPLKFCCHRWLENVPCAESALEIWADICKYVSKVDSGALPKVTCKSYCIIAQAAKEKLITVKLNFFYSVAKMLQPFLVLYQSDKPLVPFLAGDLFTLVKNMLEHFKVLKHNKCKSIDSISSLCSFDFTDVTNFNCIDNVSIGFIGDELLKKKRARKQASDKDVLDLKRDCQRFILRMLQTLMEKCPIAYQLLEMPFALTLTKWYFIA
;
A
#
# COMPACT_ATOMS: atom_id res chain seq x y z
N MET A 1 -3.92 -34.05 -14.22
CA MET A 1 -5.33 -34.14 -13.78
C MET A 1 -6.04 -32.81 -14.04
N CYS A 2 -7.27 -32.81 -14.56
CA CYS A 2 -8.03 -31.58 -14.84
C CYS A 2 -8.37 -30.84 -13.52
N LEU A 3 -8.18 -29.51 -13.47
CA LEU A 3 -8.42 -28.68 -12.27
C LEU A 3 -9.81 -28.91 -11.68
N LEU A 4 -10.85 -29.01 -12.51
CA LEU A 4 -12.23 -29.24 -12.06
C LEU A 4 -12.41 -30.59 -11.35
N LYS A 5 -11.68 -31.63 -11.79
CA LYS A 5 -11.70 -32.94 -11.13
C LYS A 5 -11.00 -32.85 -9.77
N LEU A 6 -9.84 -32.19 -9.73
CA LEU A 6 -9.09 -31.95 -8.50
C LEU A 6 -9.91 -31.18 -7.45
N LEU A 7 -10.63 -30.13 -7.86
CA LEU A 7 -11.44 -29.32 -6.93
C LEU A 7 -12.61 -30.10 -6.30
N ASN A 8 -13.04 -31.21 -6.91
CA ASN A 8 -14.04 -32.07 -6.29
C ASN A 8 -13.50 -32.87 -5.11
N GLU A 9 -12.18 -33.07 -5.02
CA GLU A 9 -11.52 -33.85 -3.97
C GLU A 9 -11.31 -33.05 -2.68
N PHE A 10 -11.23 -31.72 -2.77
CA PHE A 10 -11.06 -30.86 -1.60
C PHE A 10 -12.39 -30.56 -0.90
N GLU A 11 -12.33 -30.33 0.41
CA GLU A 11 -13.49 -29.97 1.22
C GLU A 11 -14.02 -28.57 0.84
N VAL A 12 -13.12 -27.59 0.79
CA VAL A 12 -13.44 -26.19 0.51
C VAL A 12 -12.40 -25.52 -0.40
N PHE A 13 -12.82 -24.46 -1.09
CA PHE A 13 -11.92 -23.61 -1.87
C PHE A 13 -12.32 -22.13 -1.76
N THR A 14 -11.35 -21.25 -2.03
CA THR A 14 -11.54 -19.81 -2.16
C THR A 14 -11.42 -19.40 -3.61
N LEU A 15 -12.25 -18.45 -4.05
CA LEU A 15 -12.09 -17.81 -5.35
C LEU A 15 -11.43 -16.45 -5.17
N LEU A 16 -10.44 -16.16 -5.99
CA LEU A 16 -9.83 -14.84 -6.07
C LEU A 16 -10.27 -14.23 -7.40
N PHE A 17 -10.77 -13.02 -7.35
CA PHE A 17 -11.19 -12.26 -8.51
C PHE A 17 -10.43 -10.94 -8.55
N ASP A 18 -9.74 -10.68 -9.67
CA ASP A 18 -9.04 -9.43 -9.93
C ASP A 18 -9.46 -8.83 -11.27
N GLU A 19 -9.55 -7.50 -11.30
CA GLU A 19 -9.94 -6.73 -12.48
C GLU A 19 -8.77 -5.90 -12.99
N SER A 20 -8.39 -6.09 -14.24
CA SER A 20 -7.30 -5.36 -14.86
C SER A 20 -7.62 -4.88 -16.27
N LEU A 21 -6.93 -3.83 -16.72
CA LEU A 21 -6.96 -3.43 -18.13
C LEU A 21 -6.00 -4.33 -18.91
N ASN A 22 -6.52 -5.12 -19.83
CA ASN A 22 -5.69 -5.84 -20.78
C ASN A 22 -5.12 -4.85 -21.80
N LYS A 23 -3.79 -4.71 -21.82
CA LYS A 23 -3.10 -3.73 -22.68
C LYS A 23 -3.14 -4.08 -24.16
N ALA A 24 -3.25 -5.37 -24.51
CA ALA A 24 -3.27 -5.81 -25.90
C ALA A 24 -4.65 -5.61 -26.52
N THR A 25 -5.71 -6.01 -25.81
CA THR A 25 -7.08 -5.94 -26.31
C THR A 25 -7.80 -4.64 -25.95
N GLN A 26 -7.21 -3.80 -25.09
CA GLN A 26 -7.80 -2.56 -24.57
C GLN A 26 -9.17 -2.77 -23.91
N SER A 27 -9.39 -3.97 -23.36
CA SER A 27 -10.64 -4.35 -22.70
C SER A 27 -10.39 -4.63 -21.22
N LYS A 28 -11.43 -4.46 -20.40
CA LYS A 28 -11.37 -4.89 -19.00
C LYS A 28 -11.38 -6.42 -18.94
N GLN A 29 -10.47 -6.99 -18.17
CA GLN A 29 -10.32 -8.41 -17.98
C GLN A 29 -10.52 -8.73 -16.51
N MET A 30 -11.34 -9.74 -16.26
CA MET A 30 -11.67 -10.28 -14.95
C MET A 30 -11.04 -11.66 -14.85
N ASP A 31 -9.96 -11.75 -14.07
CA ASP A 31 -9.24 -13.00 -13.85
C ASP A 31 -9.76 -13.69 -12.61
N ILE A 32 -10.09 -14.98 -12.75
CA ILE A 32 -10.51 -15.82 -11.64
C ILE A 32 -9.46 -16.88 -11.38
N HIS A 33 -9.02 -16.92 -10.12
CA HIS A 33 -8.15 -17.96 -9.59
C HIS A 33 -8.89 -18.76 -8.53
N VAL A 34 -8.53 -20.02 -8.38
CA VAL A 34 -9.00 -20.89 -7.29
C VAL A 34 -7.83 -21.16 -6.37
N ARG A 35 -8.05 -20.98 -5.07
CA ARG A 35 -7.08 -21.26 -4.01
C ARG A 35 -7.60 -22.29 -3.04
N TYR A 36 -6.77 -23.27 -2.71
CA TYR A 36 -7.13 -24.43 -1.89
C TYR A 36 -5.92 -24.97 -1.13
N TRP A 37 -6.19 -25.73 -0.07
CA TRP A 37 -5.14 -26.49 0.63
C TRP A 37 -4.80 -27.73 -0.16
N ARG A 38 -3.53 -28.11 -0.22
CA ARG A 38 -3.15 -29.43 -0.68
C ARG A 38 -2.44 -30.19 0.44
N ASP A 39 -3.11 -31.20 0.99
CA ASP A 39 -2.58 -31.98 2.12
C ASP A 39 -1.28 -32.70 1.80
N GLY A 40 -1.13 -33.25 0.58
CA GLY A 40 0.10 -33.94 0.18
C GLY A 40 1.34 -33.06 0.24
N ASP A 41 1.20 -31.78 -0.10
CA ASP A 41 2.32 -30.84 -0.17
C ASP A 41 2.40 -29.94 1.09
N GLN A 42 1.41 -30.02 1.98
CA GLN A 42 1.25 -29.15 3.17
C GLN A 42 1.37 -27.65 2.84
N GLU A 43 0.80 -27.25 1.71
CA GLU A 43 0.87 -25.88 1.23
C GLU A 43 -0.42 -25.42 0.56
N VAL A 44 -0.52 -24.11 0.44
CA VAL A 44 -1.57 -23.44 -0.32
C VAL A 44 -1.23 -23.51 -1.80
N LYS A 45 -2.21 -23.86 -2.64
CA LYS A 45 -2.06 -23.77 -4.09
C LYS A 45 -3.04 -22.78 -4.68
N THR A 46 -2.52 -21.89 -5.52
CA THR A 46 -3.29 -20.97 -6.35
C THR A 46 -3.23 -21.45 -7.79
N ARG A 47 -4.38 -21.62 -8.43
CA ARG A 47 -4.49 -22.03 -9.84
C ARG A 47 -5.41 -21.10 -10.60
N TYR A 48 -4.94 -20.66 -11.76
CA TYR A 48 -5.78 -19.94 -12.71
C TYR A 48 -6.95 -20.82 -13.15
N LEU A 49 -8.16 -20.26 -13.11
CA LEU A 49 -9.37 -20.92 -13.58
C LEU A 49 -9.74 -20.44 -14.98
N THR A 50 -9.97 -19.13 -15.12
CA THR A 50 -10.41 -18.52 -16.37
C THR A 50 -10.31 -17.00 -16.32
N SER A 51 -10.52 -16.35 -17.47
CA SER A 51 -10.62 -14.91 -17.64
C SER A 51 -11.90 -14.59 -18.39
N ILE A 52 -12.60 -13.54 -17.95
CA ILE A 52 -13.76 -13.00 -18.66
C ILE A 52 -13.46 -11.57 -19.07
N PHE A 53 -13.75 -11.24 -20.33
CA PHE A 53 -13.62 -9.88 -20.83
C PHE A 53 -14.93 -9.12 -20.60
N LEU A 54 -14.82 -7.97 -19.96
CA LEU A 54 -15.93 -7.10 -19.61
C LEU A 54 -15.85 -5.80 -20.43
N GLY A 55 -17.01 -5.33 -20.91
CA GLY A 55 -17.15 -3.99 -21.46
C GLY A 55 -17.35 -2.96 -20.34
N HIS A 56 -18.53 -2.97 -19.73
CA HIS A 56 -18.87 -2.11 -18.58
C HIS A 56 -18.79 -2.87 -17.26
N SER A 57 -18.31 -2.21 -16.21
CA SER A 57 -18.19 -2.72 -14.84
C SER A 57 -19.40 -2.38 -13.98
N GLU A 58 -20.58 -2.70 -14.49
CA GLU A 58 -21.81 -2.64 -13.69
C GLU A 58 -21.93 -3.91 -12.85
N VAL A 59 -22.53 -3.77 -11.67
CA VAL A 59 -22.60 -4.85 -10.68
C VAL A 59 -23.25 -6.11 -11.25
N ASP A 60 -24.37 -5.97 -11.96
CA ASP A 60 -25.11 -7.11 -12.53
C ASP A 60 -24.29 -7.83 -13.61
N LYS A 61 -23.48 -7.08 -14.38
CA LYS A 61 -22.59 -7.64 -15.40
C LYS A 61 -21.44 -8.42 -14.78
N ILE A 62 -20.86 -7.90 -13.69
CA ILE A 62 -19.80 -8.60 -12.94
C ILE A 62 -20.37 -9.87 -12.29
N LEU A 63 -21.57 -9.81 -11.70
CA LEU A 63 -22.22 -10.96 -11.10
C LEU A 63 -22.53 -12.05 -12.13
N ALA A 64 -23.10 -11.67 -13.29
CA ALA A 64 -23.37 -12.60 -14.37
C ALA A 64 -22.09 -13.23 -14.94
N ALA A 65 -21.05 -12.43 -15.13
CA ALA A 65 -19.73 -12.92 -15.54
C ALA A 65 -19.16 -13.90 -14.50
N PHE A 66 -19.27 -13.58 -13.22
CA PHE A 66 -18.74 -14.42 -12.15
C PHE A 66 -19.41 -15.80 -12.18
N TYR A 67 -20.73 -15.85 -12.23
CA TYR A 67 -21.46 -17.12 -12.36
C TYR A 67 -21.10 -17.89 -13.63
N SER A 68 -20.92 -17.19 -14.76
CA SER A 68 -20.47 -17.82 -16.00
C SER A 68 -19.10 -18.50 -15.87
N ALA A 69 -18.14 -17.84 -15.20
CA ALA A 69 -16.81 -18.40 -14.96
C ALA A 69 -16.83 -19.60 -14.01
N VAL A 70 -17.70 -19.57 -12.99
CA VAL A 70 -17.71 -20.59 -11.92
C VAL A 70 -18.79 -21.65 -12.11
N GLN A 71 -19.52 -21.64 -13.23
CA GLN A 71 -20.65 -22.56 -13.50
C GLN A 71 -20.29 -24.06 -13.35
N LYS A 72 -19.02 -24.42 -13.56
CA LYS A 72 -18.52 -25.80 -13.45
C LYS A 72 -18.06 -26.17 -12.04
N LEU A 73 -18.09 -25.23 -11.10
CA LEU A 73 -17.65 -25.42 -9.71
C LEU A 73 -18.84 -25.75 -8.80
N LYS A 74 -18.59 -26.55 -7.77
CA LYS A 74 -19.56 -26.79 -6.70
C LYS A 74 -19.52 -25.64 -5.71
N LEU A 75 -20.42 -24.67 -5.87
CA LEU A 75 -20.48 -23.49 -5.00
C LEU A 75 -20.75 -23.83 -3.52
N SER A 76 -21.33 -24.98 -3.21
CA SER A 76 -21.48 -25.44 -1.82
C SER A 76 -20.14 -25.66 -1.08
N LYS A 77 -19.03 -25.75 -1.81
CA LYS A 77 -17.66 -25.82 -1.27
C LYS A 77 -16.94 -24.47 -1.27
N LEU A 78 -17.61 -23.40 -1.70
CA LEU A 78 -17.04 -22.06 -1.72
C LEU A 78 -16.94 -21.54 -0.29
N LEU A 79 -15.72 -21.27 0.14
CA LEU A 79 -15.44 -20.75 1.47
C LEU A 79 -15.54 -19.23 1.50
N HIS A 80 -14.95 -18.58 0.51
CA HIS A 80 -14.78 -17.13 0.44
C HIS A 80 -14.56 -16.68 -1.01
N VAL A 81 -14.93 -15.45 -1.31
CA VAL A 81 -14.57 -14.75 -2.55
C VAL A 81 -13.78 -13.51 -2.21
N SER A 82 -12.54 -13.50 -2.68
CA SER A 82 -11.57 -12.45 -2.44
C SER A 82 -11.58 -11.43 -3.56
N THR A 83 -11.81 -10.17 -3.21
CA THR A 83 -11.94 -9.05 -4.16
C THR A 83 -11.25 -7.79 -3.62
N ASP A 84 -10.97 -6.84 -4.53
CA ASP A 84 -10.57 -5.49 -4.17
C ASP A 84 -11.80 -4.62 -3.79
N ARG A 85 -11.57 -3.33 -3.59
CA ARG A 85 -12.49 -2.43 -2.87
C ARG A 85 -13.47 -1.52 -3.61
N PRO A 86 -13.49 -1.41 -4.95
CA PRO A 86 -14.49 -0.58 -5.61
C PRO A 86 -15.88 -0.84 -5.04
N PHE A 87 -16.69 0.21 -4.89
CA PHE A 87 -18.06 0.10 -4.39
C PHE A 87 -18.88 -0.98 -5.14
N VAL A 88 -18.61 -1.09 -6.44
CA VAL A 88 -19.17 -2.11 -7.32
C VAL A 88 -18.89 -3.53 -6.83
N ASN A 89 -17.66 -3.82 -6.35
CA ASN A 89 -17.26 -5.16 -5.90
C ASN A 89 -17.86 -5.51 -4.54
N TRP A 90 -18.06 -4.51 -3.67
CA TRP A 90 -18.84 -4.69 -2.45
C TRP A 90 -20.32 -5.00 -2.73
N LYS A 91 -20.94 -4.27 -3.65
CA LYS A 91 -22.33 -4.54 -4.04
C LYS A 91 -22.47 -5.90 -4.74
N PHE A 92 -21.48 -6.30 -5.54
CA PHE A 92 -21.36 -7.66 -6.08
C PHE A 92 -21.35 -8.70 -4.95
N TYR A 93 -20.51 -8.50 -3.93
CA TYR A 93 -20.38 -9.43 -2.81
C TYR A 93 -21.69 -9.55 -2.00
N GLU A 94 -22.38 -8.43 -1.77
CA GLU A 94 -23.70 -8.41 -1.13
C GLU A 94 -24.74 -9.22 -1.92
N LEU A 95 -24.83 -8.99 -3.24
CA LEU A 95 -25.73 -9.74 -4.12
C LEU A 95 -25.37 -11.22 -4.18
N LEU A 96 -24.09 -11.56 -4.22
CA LEU A 96 -23.63 -12.95 -4.18
C LEU A 96 -24.06 -13.62 -2.88
N GLN A 97 -23.85 -12.99 -1.72
CA GLN A 97 -24.29 -13.52 -0.42
C GLN A 97 -25.80 -13.74 -0.37
N ASN A 98 -26.59 -12.80 -0.88
CA ASN A 98 -28.04 -12.93 -0.96
C ASN A 98 -28.46 -14.10 -1.87
N ASN A 99 -27.82 -14.26 -3.03
CA ASN A 99 -28.09 -15.39 -3.93
C ASN A 99 -27.74 -16.72 -3.29
N LEU A 100 -26.56 -16.84 -2.65
CA LEU A 100 -26.13 -18.08 -1.99
C LEU A 100 -27.07 -18.45 -0.84
N LYS A 101 -27.50 -17.46 -0.06
CA LYS A 101 -28.48 -17.67 1.03
C LYS A 101 -29.83 -18.14 0.48
N ASN A 102 -30.35 -17.47 -0.55
CA ASN A 102 -31.68 -17.76 -1.10
C ASN A 102 -31.73 -19.06 -1.91
N GLN A 103 -30.68 -19.40 -2.66
CA GLN A 103 -30.67 -20.55 -3.57
C GLN A 103 -30.08 -21.81 -2.94
N HIS A 104 -29.19 -21.67 -1.97
CA HIS A 104 -28.41 -22.79 -1.42
C HIS A 104 -28.40 -22.85 0.11
N ASN A 105 -29.09 -21.92 0.79
CA ASN A 105 -29.19 -21.86 2.26
C ASN A 105 -27.82 -21.85 2.98
N PHE A 106 -26.81 -21.21 2.38
CA PHE A 106 -25.52 -20.97 3.03
C PHE A 106 -24.99 -19.57 2.70
N GLN A 107 -24.03 -19.11 3.49
CA GLN A 107 -23.31 -17.86 3.27
C GLN A 107 -21.81 -18.13 3.29
N ILE A 108 -21.07 -17.36 2.52
CA ILE A 108 -19.60 -17.44 2.47
C ILE A 108 -18.98 -16.54 3.53
N LEU A 109 -17.71 -16.78 3.85
CA LEU A 109 -16.97 -15.98 4.80
C LEU A 109 -16.76 -14.55 4.29
N CYS A 110 -17.08 -13.56 5.12
CA CYS A 110 -16.72 -12.15 4.89
C CYS A 110 -15.54 -11.77 5.78
N ILE A 111 -14.36 -11.69 5.17
CA ILE A 111 -13.12 -11.23 5.82
C ILE A 111 -12.74 -9.81 5.38
N GLY A 112 -13.69 -9.09 4.79
CA GLY A 112 -13.45 -7.80 4.18
C GLY A 112 -12.73 -7.90 2.83
N SER A 113 -12.22 -6.75 2.41
CA SER A 113 -11.53 -6.56 1.14
C SER A 113 -10.02 -6.70 1.25
N CYS A 114 -9.31 -6.70 0.11
CA CYS A 114 -7.85 -6.78 0.06
C CYS A 114 -7.09 -5.84 1.04
N GLY A 115 -6.49 -6.41 2.09
CA GLY A 115 -5.66 -5.72 3.10
C GLY A 115 -4.48 -4.93 2.52
N LEU A 116 -3.88 -5.44 1.44
CA LEU A 116 -2.76 -4.78 0.75
C LEU A 116 -3.21 -3.49 0.06
N HIS A 117 -4.38 -3.51 -0.58
CA HIS A 117 -4.98 -2.31 -1.16
C HIS A 117 -5.38 -1.30 -0.07
N ILE A 118 -5.79 -1.78 1.11
CA ILE A 118 -6.04 -0.90 2.26
C ILE A 118 -4.77 -0.15 2.64
N LEU A 119 -3.69 -0.87 2.93
CA LEU A 119 -2.43 -0.25 3.34
C LEU A 119 -1.85 0.71 2.30
N ASN A 120 -1.84 0.32 1.02
CA ASN A 120 -1.38 1.21 -0.06
C ASN A 120 -2.19 2.51 -0.14
N ASN A 121 -3.52 2.39 -0.04
CA ASN A 121 -4.39 3.57 -0.06
C ASN A 121 -4.23 4.42 1.20
N SER A 122 -4.11 3.81 2.38
CA SER A 122 -3.87 4.50 3.64
C SER A 122 -2.57 5.30 3.58
N PHE A 123 -1.48 4.70 3.09
CA PHE A 123 -0.20 5.39 2.92
C PHE A 123 -0.31 6.58 1.96
N LYS A 124 -0.99 6.39 0.82
CA LYS A 124 -1.31 7.48 -0.13
C LYS A 124 -2.13 8.60 0.52
N HIS A 125 -3.09 8.26 1.37
CA HIS A 125 -3.89 9.27 2.10
C HIS A 125 -3.07 10.01 3.16
N GLY A 126 -2.10 9.34 3.79
CA GLY A 126 -1.10 9.99 4.65
C GLY A 126 -0.25 10.99 3.87
N GLU A 127 0.29 10.60 2.72
CA GLU A 127 1.09 11.51 1.88
C GLU A 127 0.29 12.70 1.39
N LYS A 128 -0.94 12.48 0.90
CA LYS A 128 -1.84 13.56 0.47
C LYS A 128 -2.26 14.52 1.59
N ALA A 129 -2.15 14.11 2.84
CA ALA A 129 -2.38 14.99 3.98
C ALA A 129 -1.23 16.01 4.15
N THR A 130 -0.09 15.73 3.52
CA THR A 130 1.05 16.64 3.39
C THR A 130 1.01 17.31 2.02
N ASN A 131 1.34 18.60 1.95
CA ASN A 131 1.42 19.31 0.67
C ASN A 131 2.77 19.08 -0.05
N TRP A 132 3.43 17.95 0.21
CA TRP A 132 4.80 17.70 -0.22
C TRP A 132 4.89 17.23 -1.68
N ASN A 133 3.84 16.60 -2.22
CA ASN A 133 3.79 16.11 -3.59
C ASN A 133 4.96 15.18 -3.95
N ILE A 134 5.35 14.28 -3.03
CA ILE A 134 6.48 13.37 -3.19
C ILE A 134 6.29 12.48 -4.42
N ASN A 135 5.05 12.06 -4.70
CA ASN A 135 4.72 11.31 -5.91
C ASN A 135 5.10 12.06 -7.20
N SER A 136 4.86 13.37 -7.26
CA SER A 136 5.18 14.23 -8.39
C SER A 136 6.69 14.37 -8.56
N ILE A 137 7.40 14.54 -7.44
CA ILE A 137 8.86 14.64 -7.42
C ILE A 137 9.48 13.33 -7.93
N LEU A 138 9.14 12.18 -7.35
CA LEU A 138 9.70 10.88 -7.74
C LEU A 138 9.35 10.51 -9.20
N SER A 139 8.12 10.75 -9.62
CA SER A 139 7.70 10.50 -11.02
C SER A 139 8.43 11.42 -12.01
N SER A 140 8.62 12.69 -11.66
CA SER A 140 9.35 13.66 -12.48
C SER A 140 10.83 13.35 -12.53
N LEU A 141 11.41 12.86 -11.44
CA LEU A 141 12.81 12.50 -11.38
C LEU A 141 13.12 11.38 -12.39
N TYR A 142 12.31 10.33 -12.42
CA TYR A 142 12.40 9.28 -13.44
C TYR A 142 12.19 9.84 -14.84
N SER A 143 11.10 10.59 -15.06
CA SER A 143 10.73 11.10 -16.38
C SER A 143 11.76 12.07 -16.97
N LEU A 144 12.49 12.79 -16.13
CA LEU A 144 13.56 13.68 -16.55
C LEU A 144 14.66 12.91 -17.30
N PHE A 145 15.03 11.72 -16.84
CA PHE A 145 16.12 10.93 -17.45
C PHE A 145 15.61 9.76 -18.31
N LYS A 146 14.31 9.53 -18.34
CA LYS A 146 13.67 8.53 -19.21
C LYS A 146 13.78 8.97 -20.66
N ASP A 147 14.21 8.05 -21.53
CA ASP A 147 14.29 8.25 -22.98
C ASP A 147 15.12 9.50 -23.38
N ALA A 148 16.13 9.86 -22.56
CA ALA A 148 16.90 11.10 -22.69
C ALA A 148 18.41 10.85 -22.58
N PRO A 149 19.06 10.27 -23.60
CA PRO A 149 20.46 9.84 -23.53
C PRO A 149 21.42 10.98 -23.16
N VAL A 150 21.25 12.17 -23.75
CA VAL A 150 22.09 13.35 -23.45
C VAL A 150 22.04 13.73 -21.97
N ARG A 151 20.84 13.79 -21.38
CA ARG A 151 20.69 14.13 -19.95
C ARG A 151 21.26 13.05 -19.03
N ARG A 152 21.21 11.79 -19.46
CA ARG A 152 21.82 10.68 -18.71
C ARG A 152 23.33 10.77 -18.73
N GLU A 153 23.92 11.06 -19.89
CA GLU A 153 25.36 11.29 -20.02
C GLU A 153 25.83 12.47 -19.17
N ASP A 154 25.09 13.59 -19.21
CA ASP A 154 25.37 14.76 -18.37
C ASP A 154 25.36 14.44 -16.87
N LEU A 155 24.37 13.67 -16.41
CA LEU A 155 24.30 13.24 -15.01
C LEU A 155 25.45 12.29 -14.64
N MET A 156 25.80 11.34 -15.52
CA MET A 156 26.91 10.41 -15.29
C MET A 156 28.24 11.14 -15.13
N LYS A 157 28.50 12.18 -15.93
CA LYS A 157 29.71 13.01 -15.79
C LYS A 157 29.79 13.74 -14.44
N LEU A 158 28.66 13.93 -13.75
CA LEU A 158 28.58 14.61 -12.46
C LEU A 158 28.50 13.65 -11.26
N SER A 159 28.10 12.40 -11.49
CA SER A 159 27.84 11.40 -10.45
C SER A 159 28.98 10.42 -10.29
N SER A 160 29.31 10.08 -9.05
CA SER A 160 30.24 8.98 -8.72
C SER A 160 29.53 7.65 -8.49
N SER A 161 28.19 7.60 -8.51
CA SER A 161 27.40 6.41 -8.18
C SER A 161 26.92 5.62 -9.40
N GLU A 162 26.95 6.23 -10.60
CA GLU A 162 26.38 5.69 -11.85
C GLU A 162 24.91 5.22 -11.74
N LYS A 163 24.20 5.64 -10.69
CA LYS A 163 22.81 5.26 -10.43
C LYS A 163 21.82 6.22 -11.05
N PHE A 164 20.64 5.70 -11.35
CA PHE A 164 19.53 6.44 -11.95
C PHE A 164 18.25 6.28 -11.16
N PRO A 165 17.34 7.26 -11.24
CA PRO A 165 16.05 7.16 -10.59
C PRO A 165 15.21 6.02 -11.15
N LEU A 166 14.44 5.38 -10.26
CA LEU A 166 13.51 4.30 -10.62
C LEU A 166 12.10 4.85 -10.86
N LYS A 167 11.32 4.12 -11.66
CA LYS A 167 9.95 4.49 -12.01
C LYS A 167 9.04 4.41 -10.78
N PHE A 168 8.34 5.50 -10.48
CA PHE A 168 7.30 5.53 -9.46
C PHE A 168 5.99 4.89 -9.95
N CYS A 169 5.39 4.01 -9.14
CA CYS A 169 4.09 3.37 -9.38
C CYS A 169 2.99 4.07 -8.56
N CYS A 170 2.10 4.82 -9.23
CA CYS A 170 1.05 5.59 -8.57
C CYS A 170 -0.15 4.76 -8.05
N HIS A 171 -0.21 3.47 -8.41
CA HIS A 171 -1.24 2.53 -7.96
C HIS A 171 -0.75 1.63 -6.81
N ARG A 172 0.57 1.41 -6.70
CA ARG A 172 1.19 0.55 -5.69
C ARG A 172 2.26 1.33 -4.93
N TRP A 173 1.80 2.16 -3.99
CA TRP A 173 2.66 3.13 -3.31
C TRP A 173 3.76 2.49 -2.47
N LEU A 174 3.48 1.36 -1.82
CA LEU A 174 4.44 0.66 -0.96
C LEU A 174 5.50 -0.13 -1.75
N GLU A 175 5.27 -0.41 -3.03
CA GLU A 175 6.32 -0.97 -3.91
C GLU A 175 7.38 0.09 -4.29
N ASN A 176 7.17 1.37 -3.96
CA ASN A 176 8.10 2.45 -4.30
C ASN A 176 9.23 2.66 -3.26
N VAL A 177 9.43 1.75 -2.31
CA VAL A 177 10.58 1.81 -1.38
C VAL A 177 11.91 1.94 -2.16
N PRO A 178 12.20 1.12 -3.17
CA PRO A 178 13.44 1.27 -3.96
C PRO A 178 13.50 2.59 -4.74
N CYS A 179 12.35 3.12 -5.17
CA CYS A 179 12.27 4.41 -5.86
C CYS A 179 12.66 5.58 -4.94
N ALA A 180 12.15 5.59 -3.71
CA ALA A 180 12.52 6.60 -2.72
C ALA A 180 13.99 6.45 -2.27
N GLU A 181 14.47 5.22 -2.08
CA GLU A 181 15.86 4.93 -1.73
C GLU A 181 16.85 5.41 -2.81
N SER A 182 16.60 5.04 -4.06
CA SER A 182 17.37 5.49 -5.22
C SER A 182 17.38 7.01 -5.32
N ALA A 183 16.23 7.66 -5.13
CA ALA A 183 16.14 9.12 -5.16
C ALA A 183 16.98 9.79 -4.06
N LEU A 184 16.99 9.23 -2.84
CA LEU A 184 17.80 9.72 -1.73
C LEU A 184 19.30 9.58 -2.01
N GLU A 185 19.70 8.44 -2.60
CA GLU A 185 21.11 8.16 -2.92
C GLU A 185 21.67 9.14 -3.95
N ILE A 186 20.93 9.43 -5.01
CA ILE A 186 21.40 10.30 -6.10
C ILE A 186 21.10 11.78 -5.87
N TRP A 187 20.39 12.16 -4.80
CA TRP A 187 19.85 13.51 -4.64
C TRP A 187 20.92 14.61 -4.69
N ALA A 188 22.11 14.35 -4.13
CA ALA A 188 23.23 15.29 -4.17
C ALA A 188 23.68 15.58 -5.62
N ASP A 189 23.71 14.54 -6.46
CA ASP A 189 24.09 14.67 -7.87
C ASP A 189 23.00 15.36 -8.68
N ILE A 190 21.73 15.15 -8.32
CA ILE A 190 20.60 15.89 -8.89
C ILE A 190 20.71 17.39 -8.59
N CYS A 191 21.07 17.76 -7.36
CA CYS A 191 21.30 19.17 -7.02
C CYS A 191 22.46 19.78 -7.85
N LYS A 192 23.55 19.03 -8.06
CA LYS A 192 24.66 19.48 -8.94
C LYS A 192 24.19 19.63 -10.38
N TYR A 193 23.45 18.67 -10.90
CA TYR A 193 22.89 18.69 -12.26
C TYR A 193 22.01 19.93 -12.48
N VAL A 194 21.05 20.18 -11.58
CA VAL A 194 20.20 21.38 -11.62
C VAL A 194 21.05 22.65 -11.58
N SER A 195 22.04 22.72 -10.68
CA SER A 195 22.93 23.89 -10.59
C SER A 195 23.70 24.14 -11.89
N LYS A 196 24.15 23.10 -12.59
CA LYS A 196 24.89 23.22 -13.85
C LYS A 196 24.00 23.64 -15.03
N VAL A 197 22.75 23.15 -15.06
CA VAL A 197 21.76 23.60 -16.04
C VAL A 197 21.37 25.06 -15.78
N ASP A 198 21.09 25.43 -14.53
CA ASP A 198 20.73 26.80 -14.14
C ASP A 198 21.88 27.80 -14.39
N SER A 199 23.15 27.37 -14.29
CA SER A 199 24.31 28.22 -14.58
C SER A 199 24.69 28.28 -16.06
N GLY A 200 23.99 27.56 -16.94
CA GLY A 200 24.31 27.46 -18.37
C GLY A 200 25.55 26.61 -18.70
N ALA A 201 26.07 25.86 -17.72
CA ALA A 201 27.19 24.93 -17.94
C ALA A 201 26.74 23.61 -18.58
N LEU A 202 25.43 23.32 -18.57
CA LEU A 202 24.78 22.24 -19.31
C LEU A 202 23.67 22.80 -20.20
N PRO A 203 23.22 22.06 -21.24
CA PRO A 203 22.11 22.49 -22.08
C PRO A 203 20.84 22.81 -21.28
N LYS A 204 20.13 23.87 -21.71
CA LYS A 204 18.88 24.30 -21.08
C LYS A 204 17.82 23.20 -21.16
N VAL A 205 17.19 22.89 -20.03
CA VAL A 205 16.07 21.95 -19.95
C VAL A 205 14.80 22.68 -19.53
N THR A 206 13.74 22.58 -20.32
CA THR A 206 12.48 23.33 -20.11
C THR A 206 11.27 22.46 -19.87
N CYS A 207 11.44 21.12 -19.80
CA CYS A 207 10.32 20.22 -19.61
C CYS A 207 9.73 20.33 -18.19
N LYS A 208 8.44 19.99 -18.05
CA LYS A 208 7.72 20.02 -16.77
C LYS A 208 8.46 19.26 -15.66
N SER A 209 9.03 18.11 -16.00
CA SER A 209 9.80 17.29 -15.05
C SER A 209 11.01 18.02 -14.49
N TYR A 210 11.75 18.76 -15.33
CA TYR A 210 12.87 19.58 -14.87
C TYR A 210 12.39 20.68 -13.93
N CYS A 211 11.33 21.41 -14.27
CA CYS A 211 10.80 22.48 -13.41
C CYS A 211 10.45 21.98 -12.00
N ILE A 212 9.81 20.80 -11.90
CA ILE A 212 9.46 20.18 -10.62
C ILE A 212 10.74 19.83 -9.83
N ILE A 213 11.74 19.21 -10.48
CA ILE A 213 12.98 18.82 -9.82
C ILE A 213 13.83 20.03 -9.43
N ALA A 214 13.89 21.07 -10.27
CA ALA A 214 14.60 22.30 -9.97
C ALA A 214 13.97 23.05 -8.78
N GLN A 215 12.64 23.05 -8.66
CA GLN A 215 11.95 23.59 -7.49
C GLN A 215 12.23 22.76 -6.24
N ALA A 216 12.15 21.43 -6.33
CA ALA A 216 12.45 20.54 -5.22
C ALA A 216 13.91 20.64 -4.74
N ALA A 217 14.87 20.81 -5.66
CA ALA A 217 16.29 20.98 -5.33
C ALA A 217 16.58 22.28 -4.55
N LYS A 218 15.75 23.31 -4.71
CA LYS A 218 15.83 24.57 -3.94
C LYS A 218 15.22 24.45 -2.54
N GLU A 219 14.43 23.41 -2.29
CA GLU A 219 13.78 23.20 -1.01
C GLU A 219 14.76 22.64 0.03
N LYS A 220 14.95 23.38 1.13
CA LYS A 220 15.98 23.08 2.13
C LYS A 220 15.80 21.75 2.87
N LEU A 221 14.56 21.28 2.96
CA LEU A 221 14.12 20.12 3.75
C LEU A 221 13.67 18.93 2.89
N ILE A 222 13.80 18.98 1.57
CA ILE A 222 13.32 17.90 0.69
C ILE A 222 13.91 16.53 1.04
N THR A 223 15.21 16.46 1.38
CA THR A 223 15.84 15.20 1.77
C THR A 223 15.31 14.66 3.09
N VAL A 224 14.87 15.53 4.00
CA VAL A 224 14.23 15.11 5.26
C VAL A 224 12.83 14.56 4.98
N LYS A 225 12.05 15.22 4.11
CA LYS A 225 10.72 14.76 3.66
C LYS A 225 10.79 13.41 2.94
N LEU A 226 11.75 13.24 2.01
CA LEU A 226 11.99 11.99 1.31
C LEU A 226 12.41 10.86 2.27
N ASN A 227 13.26 11.16 3.26
CA ASN A 227 13.65 10.19 4.28
C ASN A 227 12.47 9.77 5.15
N PHE A 228 11.60 10.70 5.55
CA PHE A 228 10.38 10.37 6.28
C PHE A 228 9.47 9.46 5.45
N PHE A 229 9.18 9.84 4.19
CA PHE A 229 8.39 9.03 3.26
C PHE A 229 8.96 7.62 3.11
N TYR A 230 10.28 7.51 2.89
CA TYR A 230 11.00 6.24 2.82
C TYR A 230 10.89 5.44 4.12
N SER A 231 11.06 6.08 5.28
CA SER A 231 11.01 5.42 6.59
C SER A 231 9.63 4.83 6.87
N VAL A 232 8.56 5.56 6.54
CA VAL A 232 7.20 5.05 6.70
C VAL A 232 6.96 3.88 5.75
N ALA A 233 7.34 4.01 4.48
CA ALA A 233 7.19 2.94 3.50
C ALA A 233 7.97 1.67 3.87
N LYS A 234 9.21 1.84 4.35
CA LYS A 234 10.08 0.75 4.80
C LYS A 234 9.54 0.02 6.02
N MET A 235 8.84 0.72 6.92
CA MET A 235 8.17 0.09 8.06
C MET A 235 6.99 -0.79 7.65
N LEU A 236 6.27 -0.39 6.60
CA LEU A 236 5.11 -1.13 6.06
C LEU A 236 5.52 -2.29 5.13
N GLN A 237 6.70 -2.23 4.52
CA GLN A 237 7.15 -3.18 3.50
C GLN A 237 7.21 -4.64 3.98
N PRO A 238 7.73 -4.99 5.17
CA PRO A 238 7.76 -6.38 5.63
C PRO A 238 6.36 -7.00 5.75
N PHE A 239 5.38 -6.21 6.22
CA PHE A 239 3.98 -6.63 6.25
C PHE A 239 3.47 -6.89 4.83
N LEU A 240 3.73 -5.97 3.90
CA LEU A 240 3.32 -6.14 2.50
C LEU A 240 3.89 -7.45 1.91
N VAL A 241 5.19 -7.68 2.06
CA VAL A 241 5.88 -8.88 1.52
C VAL A 241 5.35 -10.15 2.15
N LEU A 242 5.11 -10.16 3.47
CA LEU A 242 4.58 -11.31 4.18
C LEU A 242 3.17 -11.67 3.66
N TYR A 243 2.27 -10.69 3.59
CA TYR A 243 0.88 -10.90 3.19
C TYR A 243 0.69 -11.02 1.67
N GLN A 244 1.73 -10.80 0.86
CA GLN A 244 1.76 -11.15 -0.57
C GLN A 244 2.20 -12.60 -0.82
N SER A 245 2.60 -13.34 0.21
CA SER A 245 2.98 -14.76 0.06
C SER A 245 1.76 -15.68 -0.02
N ASP A 246 1.94 -16.89 -0.57
CA ASP A 246 0.90 -17.93 -0.54
C ASP A 246 0.74 -18.59 0.85
N LYS A 247 1.24 -17.99 1.94
CA LYS A 247 1.08 -18.57 3.29
C LYS A 247 -0.36 -18.37 3.82
N PRO A 248 -0.89 -19.30 4.64
CA PRO A 248 -2.23 -19.18 5.22
C PRO A 248 -2.24 -18.19 6.40
N LEU A 249 -2.19 -16.89 6.09
CA LEU A 249 -1.89 -15.83 7.07
C LEU A 249 -3.12 -15.15 7.71
N VAL A 250 -4.35 -15.48 7.28
CA VAL A 250 -5.57 -14.84 7.80
C VAL A 250 -5.66 -14.87 9.33
N PRO A 251 -5.35 -16.00 10.02
CA PRO A 251 -5.44 -16.04 11.48
C PRO A 251 -4.48 -15.07 12.20
N PHE A 252 -3.39 -14.66 11.54
CA PHE A 252 -2.38 -13.76 12.10
C PHE A 252 -2.64 -12.29 11.77
N LEU A 253 -3.57 -12.01 10.85
CA LEU A 253 -3.80 -10.68 10.27
C LEU A 253 -4.03 -9.60 11.33
N ALA A 254 -4.95 -9.83 12.26
CA ALA A 254 -5.27 -8.83 13.28
C ALA A 254 -4.11 -8.57 14.25
N GLY A 255 -3.40 -9.63 14.65
CA GLY A 255 -2.22 -9.53 15.52
C GLY A 255 -1.09 -8.76 14.86
N ASP A 256 -0.74 -9.13 13.62
CA ASP A 256 0.33 -8.48 12.86
C ASP A 256 0.02 -7.01 12.55
N LEU A 257 -1.24 -6.69 12.21
CA LEU A 257 -1.67 -5.30 12.03
C LEU A 257 -1.60 -4.51 13.32
N PHE A 258 -2.03 -5.08 14.45
CA PHE A 258 -1.92 -4.43 15.75
C PHE A 258 -0.46 -4.11 16.08
N THR A 259 0.44 -5.09 15.93
CA THR A 259 1.88 -4.89 16.14
C THR A 259 2.44 -3.84 15.19
N LEU A 260 2.08 -3.87 13.91
CA LEU A 260 2.51 -2.87 12.94
C LEU A 260 2.09 -1.46 13.38
N VAL A 261 0.80 -1.24 13.66
CA VAL A 261 0.28 0.07 14.07
C VAL A 261 0.92 0.54 15.36
N LYS A 262 1.06 -0.36 16.35
CA LYS A 262 1.72 -0.04 17.62
C LYS A 262 3.16 0.43 17.41
N ASN A 263 3.93 -0.31 16.60
CA ASN A 263 5.30 0.06 16.25
C ASN A 263 5.36 1.43 15.56
N MET A 264 4.43 1.75 14.66
CA MET A 264 4.37 3.06 14.01
C MET A 264 4.12 4.19 15.03
N LEU A 265 3.16 3.99 15.94
CA LEU A 265 2.82 4.97 16.96
C LEU A 265 3.98 5.25 17.90
N GLU A 266 4.69 4.21 18.33
CA GLU A 266 5.87 4.33 19.20
C GLU A 266 7.06 4.94 18.47
N HIS A 267 7.30 4.56 17.21
CA HIS A 267 8.41 5.04 16.42
C HIS A 267 8.30 6.54 16.10
N PHE A 268 7.13 6.99 15.61
CA PHE A 268 6.91 8.38 15.21
C PHE A 268 6.42 9.28 16.35
N LYS A 269 6.06 8.71 17.51
CA LYS A 269 5.67 9.42 18.74
C LYS A 269 4.53 10.43 18.51
N VAL A 270 3.59 10.09 17.65
CA VAL A 270 2.51 11.00 17.22
C VAL A 270 1.41 11.18 18.27
N LEU A 271 1.29 10.26 19.23
CA LEU A 271 0.34 10.31 20.35
C LEU A 271 1.05 10.59 21.68
N LYS A 272 0.29 11.13 22.65
CA LYS A 272 0.75 11.24 24.04
C LYS A 272 1.10 9.86 24.58
N HIS A 273 2.13 9.78 25.42
CA HIS A 273 2.66 8.52 25.92
C HIS A 273 1.60 7.65 26.64
N ASN A 274 0.74 8.25 27.48
CA ASN A 274 -0.35 7.54 28.14
C ASN A 274 -1.41 7.02 27.15
N LYS A 275 -1.70 7.76 26.08
CA LYS A 275 -2.66 7.37 25.04
C LYS A 275 -2.10 6.28 24.11
N CYS A 276 -0.81 6.35 23.80
CA CYS A 276 -0.16 5.24 23.10
C CYS A 276 -0.19 3.96 23.96
N LYS A 277 0.07 4.07 25.28
CA LYS A 277 0.00 2.93 26.21
C LYS A 277 -1.39 2.32 26.35
N SER A 278 -2.47 3.11 26.29
CA SER A 278 -3.83 2.58 26.36
C SER A 278 -4.25 1.76 25.15
N ILE A 279 -3.50 1.83 24.03
CA ILE A 279 -3.67 0.94 22.88
C ILE A 279 -2.84 -0.33 23.14
N ASP A 280 -3.38 -1.24 23.94
CA ASP A 280 -2.75 -2.46 24.44
C ASP A 280 -3.32 -3.76 23.85
N SER A 281 -4.41 -3.65 23.08
CA SER A 281 -5.10 -4.78 22.49
C SER A 281 -5.73 -4.39 21.14
N ILE A 282 -6.14 -5.41 20.38
CA ILE A 282 -6.85 -5.23 19.12
C ILE A 282 -8.14 -4.42 19.33
N SER A 283 -8.88 -4.71 20.41
CA SER A 283 -10.13 -4.02 20.75
C SER A 283 -9.91 -2.54 21.08
N SER A 284 -8.89 -2.22 21.88
CA SER A 284 -8.54 -0.83 22.18
C SER A 284 -8.00 -0.08 20.95
N LEU A 285 -7.36 -0.76 20.01
CA LEU A 285 -6.99 -0.17 18.72
C LEU A 285 -8.21 0.12 17.82
N CYS A 286 -9.15 -0.80 17.71
CA CYS A 286 -10.35 -0.63 16.86
C CYS A 286 -11.26 0.49 17.32
N SER A 287 -11.33 0.73 18.64
CA SER A 287 -12.14 1.78 19.24
C SER A 287 -11.41 3.12 19.37
N PHE A 288 -10.14 3.19 19.00
CA PHE A 288 -9.35 4.41 19.17
C PHE A 288 -9.70 5.47 18.11
N ASP A 289 -10.00 6.68 18.56
CA ASP A 289 -10.24 7.84 17.68
C ASP A 289 -8.92 8.55 17.31
N PHE A 290 -8.47 8.35 16.07
CA PHE A 290 -7.30 9.00 15.49
C PHE A 290 -7.53 10.45 15.05
N THR A 291 -8.74 11.00 15.23
CA THR A 291 -9.09 12.38 14.88
C THR A 291 -9.11 13.32 16.09
N ASP A 292 -9.20 12.77 17.30
CA ASP A 292 -9.21 13.53 18.53
C ASP A 292 -7.82 14.10 18.85
N VAL A 293 -7.67 15.40 18.58
CA VAL A 293 -6.46 16.19 18.79
C VAL A 293 -5.98 16.18 20.24
N THR A 294 -6.85 15.90 21.21
CA THR A 294 -6.47 15.83 22.63
C THR A 294 -5.56 14.62 22.91
N ASN A 295 -5.57 13.61 22.04
CA ASN A 295 -4.71 12.43 22.15
C ASN A 295 -3.31 12.66 21.56
N PHE A 296 -3.11 13.71 20.77
CA PHE A 296 -1.89 13.92 19.99
C PHE A 296 -0.76 14.43 20.87
N ASN A 297 0.47 14.02 20.54
CA ASN A 297 1.66 14.51 21.22
C ASN A 297 1.95 15.97 20.86
N CYS A 298 2.74 16.65 21.69
CA CYS A 298 3.30 17.95 21.33
C CYS A 298 4.15 17.81 20.06
N ILE A 299 4.05 18.79 19.15
CA ILE A 299 4.76 18.78 17.87
C ILE A 299 6.27 18.65 18.05
N ASP A 300 6.84 19.26 19.10
CA ASP A 300 8.27 19.17 19.41
C ASP A 300 8.73 17.73 19.66
N ASN A 301 7.86 16.88 20.18
CA ASN A 301 8.15 15.49 20.56
C ASN A 301 7.93 14.49 19.43
N VAL A 302 7.26 14.90 18.34
CA VAL A 302 7.05 14.04 17.16
C VAL A 302 8.41 13.71 16.56
N SER A 303 8.61 12.43 16.25
CA SER A 303 9.81 11.92 15.57
C SER A 303 9.55 11.80 14.08
N ILE A 304 10.60 12.03 13.29
CA ILE A 304 10.61 11.88 11.83
C ILE A 304 11.29 10.53 11.46
N GLY A 305 11.44 9.64 12.44
CA GLY A 305 12.26 8.44 12.36
C GLY A 305 13.74 8.75 12.61
N PHE A 306 14.52 7.71 12.89
CA PHE A 306 15.91 7.83 13.34
C PHE A 306 16.78 8.69 12.41
N ILE A 307 16.79 8.37 11.11
CA ILE A 307 17.58 9.09 10.10
C ILE A 307 17.01 10.50 9.87
N GLY A 308 15.68 10.64 9.82
CA GLY A 308 15.02 11.93 9.62
C GLY A 308 15.34 12.93 10.73
N ASP A 309 15.29 12.48 11.99
CA ASP A 309 15.63 13.30 13.16
C ASP A 309 17.11 13.71 13.15
N GLU A 310 18.03 12.81 12.75
CA GLU A 310 19.45 13.14 12.63
C GLU A 310 19.71 14.18 11.54
N LEU A 311 19.11 14.01 10.36
CA LEU A 311 19.22 14.95 9.26
C LEU A 311 18.65 16.32 9.64
N LEU A 312 17.51 16.36 10.32
CA LEU A 312 16.91 17.62 10.76
C LEU A 312 17.77 18.32 11.81
N LYS A 313 18.35 17.58 12.76
CA LYS A 313 19.33 18.12 13.73
C LYS A 313 20.54 18.74 13.02
N LYS A 314 21.12 18.04 12.03
CA LYS A 314 22.23 18.56 11.21
C LYS A 314 21.83 19.84 10.45
N LYS A 315 20.62 19.87 9.88
CA LYS A 315 20.08 21.05 9.18
C LYS A 315 19.89 22.25 10.10
N ARG A 316 19.38 22.04 11.32
CA ARG A 316 19.21 23.07 12.34
C ARG A 316 20.56 23.62 12.81
N ALA A 317 21.52 22.75 13.10
CA ALA A 317 22.87 23.14 13.51
C ALA A 317 23.58 24.01 12.46
N ARG A 318 23.35 23.73 11.17
CA ARG A 318 23.88 24.51 10.04
C ARG A 318 23.05 25.77 9.70
N LYS A 319 22.04 26.11 10.50
CA LYS A 319 21.09 27.22 10.25
C LYS A 319 20.38 27.12 8.88
N GLN A 320 20.22 25.91 8.36
CA GLN A 320 19.53 25.64 7.09
C GLN A 320 18.03 25.42 7.27
N ALA A 321 17.56 25.28 8.51
CA ALA A 321 16.14 25.18 8.87
C ALA A 321 15.88 26.06 10.08
N SER A 322 14.87 26.91 10.01
CA SER A 322 14.40 27.69 11.15
C SER A 322 13.58 26.81 12.09
N ASP A 323 13.35 27.28 13.32
CA ASP A 323 12.49 26.57 14.28
C ASP A 323 11.05 26.44 13.77
N LYS A 324 10.56 27.44 13.01
CA LYS A 324 9.28 27.37 12.31
C LYS A 324 9.27 26.24 11.27
N ASP A 325 10.29 26.15 10.43
CA ASP A 325 10.39 25.07 9.42
C ASP A 325 10.39 23.68 10.06
N VAL A 326 11.07 23.54 11.20
CA VAL A 326 11.13 22.29 11.98
C VAL A 326 9.75 21.92 12.52
N LEU A 327 9.04 22.87 13.14
CA LEU A 327 7.71 22.64 13.70
C LEU A 327 6.69 22.32 12.60
N ASP A 328 6.71 23.06 11.49
CA ASP A 328 5.79 22.82 10.37
C ASP A 328 6.06 21.44 9.74
N LEU A 329 7.32 21.05 9.56
CA LEU A 329 7.67 19.70 9.08
C LEU A 329 7.17 18.61 10.04
N LYS A 330 7.40 18.75 11.35
CA LYS A 330 6.95 17.77 12.34
C LYS A 330 5.42 17.67 12.41
N ARG A 331 4.72 18.80 12.26
CA ARG A 331 3.25 18.83 12.16
C ARG A 331 2.76 18.06 10.94
N ASP A 332 3.40 18.25 9.78
CA ASP A 332 3.08 17.48 8.57
C ASP A 332 3.36 15.98 8.76
N CYS A 333 4.47 15.61 9.42
CA CYS A 333 4.79 14.22 9.74
C CYS A 333 3.73 13.58 10.65
N GLN A 334 3.30 14.31 11.70
CA GLN A 334 2.24 13.85 12.60
C GLN A 334 0.94 13.63 11.84
N ARG A 335 0.56 14.60 11.00
CA ARG A 335 -0.64 14.52 10.16
C ARG A 335 -0.57 13.35 9.18
N PHE A 336 0.58 13.10 8.56
CA PHE A 336 0.78 11.97 7.66
C PHE A 336 0.42 10.66 8.37
N ILE A 337 1.07 10.38 9.51
CA ILE A 337 0.88 9.11 10.23
C ILE A 337 -0.56 8.98 10.71
N LEU A 338 -1.11 10.01 11.36
CA LEU A 338 -2.47 9.96 11.89
C LEU A 338 -3.51 9.77 10.80
N ARG A 339 -3.38 10.48 9.65
CA ARG A 339 -4.32 10.32 8.54
C ARG A 339 -4.22 8.95 7.90
N MET A 340 -3.01 8.40 7.76
CA MET A 340 -2.80 7.05 7.28
C MET A 340 -3.43 6.01 8.23
N LEU A 341 -3.19 6.13 9.54
CA LEU A 341 -3.75 5.21 10.53
C LEU A 341 -5.27 5.31 10.61
N GLN A 342 -5.83 6.53 10.61
CA GLN A 342 -7.27 6.74 10.51
C GLN A 342 -7.85 6.01 9.28
N THR A 343 -7.25 6.23 8.10
CA THR A 343 -7.71 5.61 6.86
C THR A 343 -7.52 4.09 6.86
N LEU A 344 -6.53 3.57 7.59
CA LEU A 344 -6.34 2.13 7.79
C LEU A 344 -7.47 1.57 8.65
N MET A 345 -7.79 2.22 9.78
CA MET A 345 -8.77 1.75 10.76
C MET A 345 -10.23 1.86 10.30
N GLU A 346 -10.62 2.92 9.58
CA GLU A 346 -11.96 3.08 8.98
C GLU A 346 -12.37 1.93 8.03
N LYS A 347 -11.37 1.15 7.63
CA LYS A 347 -11.34 0.36 6.41
C LYS A 347 -10.65 -0.98 6.65
N CYS A 348 -10.34 -1.27 7.92
CA CYS A 348 -9.52 -2.39 8.33
C CYS A 348 -10.35 -3.67 8.39
N PRO A 349 -9.80 -4.82 8.00
CA PRO A 349 -10.49 -6.10 8.13
C PRO A 349 -10.79 -6.48 9.59
N ILE A 350 -10.06 -5.89 10.54
CA ILE A 350 -10.15 -6.20 11.98
C ILE A 350 -11.56 -5.97 12.56
N ALA A 351 -12.37 -5.12 11.93
CA ALA A 351 -13.74 -4.86 12.35
C ALA A 351 -14.76 -5.93 11.87
N TYR A 352 -14.35 -6.94 11.08
CA TYR A 352 -15.25 -8.00 10.63
C TYR A 352 -15.29 -9.16 11.63
N GLN A 353 -16.50 -9.71 11.83
CA GLN A 353 -16.93 -10.69 12.84
C GLN A 353 -15.99 -11.89 13.10
N LEU A 354 -15.11 -12.26 12.17
CA LEU A 354 -14.19 -13.40 12.37
C LEU A 354 -12.95 -13.09 13.19
N LEU A 355 -12.48 -11.84 13.24
CA LEU A 355 -11.26 -11.52 13.98
C LEU A 355 -11.51 -11.36 15.49
N GLU A 356 -12.77 -11.50 15.92
CA GLU A 356 -13.21 -11.51 17.33
C GLU A 356 -13.39 -12.93 17.91
N MET A 357 -13.20 -14.01 17.13
CA MET A 357 -13.40 -15.39 17.60
C MET A 357 -12.10 -16.23 17.61
N PRO A 358 -11.37 -16.31 18.74
CA PRO A 358 -10.13 -17.09 18.83
C PRO A 358 -10.33 -18.61 18.76
N PHE A 359 -11.52 -19.13 19.12
CA PHE A 359 -11.71 -20.55 19.47
C PHE A 359 -12.42 -21.43 18.41
N ALA A 360 -12.97 -20.87 17.34
CA ALA A 360 -13.59 -21.66 16.27
C ALA A 360 -12.60 -22.08 15.15
N LEU A 361 -11.32 -21.74 15.30
CA LEU A 361 -10.33 -21.69 14.23
C LEU A 361 -9.43 -22.93 14.09
N THR A 362 -9.72 -24.03 14.79
CA THR A 362 -8.84 -25.21 14.84
C THR A 362 -8.94 -26.15 13.63
N LEU A 363 -9.86 -25.94 12.68
CA LEU A 363 -10.09 -26.93 11.60
C LEU A 363 -10.20 -26.38 10.17
N THR A 364 -9.95 -25.10 9.91
CA THR A 364 -9.97 -24.58 8.53
C THR A 364 -8.76 -23.69 8.27
N LYS A 365 -7.95 -24.08 7.28
CA LYS A 365 -6.77 -23.34 6.82
C LYS A 365 -7.28 -22.18 5.96
N TRP A 366 -7.15 -20.95 6.44
CA TRP A 366 -7.72 -19.75 5.81
C TRP A 366 -6.71 -19.03 4.91
N TYR A 367 -7.19 -18.51 3.77
CA TYR A 367 -6.38 -17.96 2.69
C TYR A 367 -6.60 -16.46 2.49
N PHE A 368 -5.52 -15.66 2.40
CA PHE A 368 -5.60 -14.28 1.87
C PHE A 368 -4.59 -14.00 0.75
N ILE A 369 -4.99 -13.03 -0.07
CA ILE A 369 -4.48 -12.45 -1.33
C ILE A 369 -3.07 -11.84 -1.26
N ALA A 370 -2.19 -12.26 -2.17
CA ALA A 370 -1.96 -11.55 -3.44
C ALA A 370 -2.62 -12.35 -4.59
#